data_AF-A0A3C1PNG2-F1
#
_entry.id   AF-A0A3C1PNG2-F1
#
_cell.length_a   1.000
_cell.length_b   1.000
_cell.length_c   1.000
_cell.angle_alpha   90.00
_cell.angle_beta   90.00
_cell.angle_gamma   90.00
#
_symmetry.space_group_name_H-M   'P 1'
#
loop_
_entity.id
_entity.type
_entity.pdbx_description
1 polymer ?
#
loop_
_entity_poly.entity_id
_entity_poly.type
_entity_poly.pdbx_seq_one_letter_code
_entity_poly.pdbx_strand_id
1 'polypeptide(L)'
;MIKMKKTILILAAVFFTLTMVQTIDAQKTDKELKKDVGAKAGKEAKKEAKRLTKAGWQVPPGSLPLAKILENAWMKQYQEDDKGNPKYITADGNGIAGNKSAAEMQAIELGKVQLAGTISTKVAGLVSANVGNMELAAGEAESITEVISNSKNIIAQEMGYINPFFKIHRVTANGNTEVQVRLFYDVAQSMEIAKKVVQKELKDKLNKNEEDLKKLMGM
;
A
#
# COMPACT_ATOMS: atom_id res chain seq x y z
N MET A 1 41.05 27.03 -1.50
CA MET A 1 40.89 25.91 -0.56
C MET A 1 40.00 26.34 0.61
N ILE A 2 38.67 26.25 0.47
CA ILE A 2 37.72 26.23 1.60
C ILE A 2 36.64 25.19 1.24
N LYS A 3 36.39 24.29 2.19
CA LYS A 3 35.84 22.94 2.02
C LYS A 3 34.35 22.91 1.70
N MET A 4 33.98 22.24 0.60
CA MET A 4 32.71 21.51 0.49
C MET A 4 32.71 20.38 1.54
N LYS A 5 31.62 20.23 2.31
CA LYS A 5 31.17 18.93 2.87
C LYS A 5 29.74 19.04 3.45
N LYS A 6 28.81 18.32 2.81
CA LYS A 6 27.72 17.49 3.38
C LYS A 6 26.67 18.25 4.23
N THR A 7 25.39 18.26 3.89
CA THR A 7 24.50 17.09 3.95
C THR A 7 23.15 17.46 3.34
N ILE A 8 22.71 16.72 2.32
CA ILE A 8 21.32 16.73 1.85
C ILE A 8 20.54 15.86 2.85
N LEU A 9 19.71 16.49 3.66
CA LEU A 9 18.88 15.82 4.66
C LEU A 9 17.60 15.33 3.97
N ILE A 10 17.66 14.15 3.36
CA ILE A 10 16.47 13.41 2.96
C ILE A 10 15.82 12.92 4.26
N LEU A 11 14.77 13.61 4.71
CA LEU A 11 13.91 13.17 5.80
C LEU A 11 13.08 11.97 5.32
N ALA A 12 13.68 10.79 5.33
CA ALA A 12 12.95 9.54 5.32
C ALA A 12 12.30 9.40 6.71
N ALA A 13 11.02 9.76 6.83
CA ALA A 13 10.23 9.42 7.99
C ALA A 13 10.05 7.89 8.00
N VAL A 14 10.89 7.21 8.77
CA VAL A 14 10.76 5.78 9.06
C VAL A 14 9.42 5.57 9.76
N PHE A 15 8.43 5.03 9.05
CA PHE A 15 7.22 4.51 9.67
C PHE A 15 7.57 3.22 10.40
N PHE A 16 7.37 3.22 11.71
CA PHE A 16 7.59 2.07 12.58
C PHE A 16 6.50 1.02 12.28
N THR A 17 6.86 -0.11 11.66
CA THR A 17 5.99 -1.29 11.61
C THR A 17 6.04 -1.94 12.99
N LEU A 18 5.03 -1.67 13.81
CA LEU A 18 4.91 -2.28 15.13
C LEU A 18 4.45 -3.75 14.97
N THR A 19 5.38 -4.70 14.91
CA THR A 19 5.06 -6.13 15.05
C THR A 19 4.88 -6.44 16.53
N MET A 20 3.66 -6.22 17.06
CA MET A 20 3.28 -6.74 18.37
C MET A 20 2.99 -8.24 18.23
N VAL A 21 3.96 -9.10 18.59
CA VAL A 21 3.65 -10.49 18.96
C VAL A 21 2.93 -10.42 20.31
N GLN A 22 1.64 -10.74 20.34
CA GLN A 22 0.91 -10.92 21.59
C GLN A 22 0.58 -12.40 21.78
N THR A 23 1.08 -12.97 22.88
CA THR A 23 0.57 -14.19 23.47
C THR A 23 -0.92 -14.00 23.78
N ILE A 24 -1.79 -14.76 23.10
CA ILE A 24 -3.23 -14.70 23.28
C ILE A 24 -3.60 -15.48 24.53
N ASP A 25 -4.09 -14.77 25.55
CA ASP A 25 -4.80 -15.36 26.68
C ASP A 25 -6.19 -15.81 26.17
N ALA A 26 -6.43 -17.13 26.17
CA ALA A 26 -7.43 -17.81 25.36
C ALA A 26 -8.89 -17.71 25.87
N GLN A 27 -9.26 -16.67 26.61
CA GLN A 27 -10.57 -16.56 27.28
C GLN A 27 -11.34 -15.26 27.04
N LYS A 28 -11.07 -14.52 25.95
CA LYS A 28 -11.89 -13.36 25.57
C LYS A 28 -12.77 -13.65 24.37
N THR A 29 -14.05 -13.31 24.47
CA THR A 29 -14.99 -13.40 23.34
C THR A 29 -14.58 -12.42 22.23
N ASP A 30 -14.88 -12.71 20.95
CA ASP A 30 -14.58 -11.83 19.81
C ASP A 30 -15.05 -10.38 20.00
N LYS A 31 -16.15 -10.20 20.73
CA LYS A 31 -16.73 -8.90 21.06
C LYS A 31 -15.88 -8.11 22.05
N GLU A 32 -15.26 -8.78 23.02
CA GLU A 32 -14.34 -8.18 24.00
C GLU A 32 -12.96 -7.91 23.37
N LEU A 33 -12.48 -8.81 22.51
CA LEU A 33 -11.27 -8.58 21.72
C LEU A 33 -11.41 -7.35 20.82
N LYS A 34 -12.53 -7.22 20.09
CA LYS A 34 -12.82 -6.03 19.27
C LYS A 34 -12.94 -4.74 20.09
N LYS A 35 -13.52 -4.82 21.29
CA LYS A 35 -13.66 -3.67 22.21
C LYS A 35 -12.31 -3.21 22.79
N ASP A 36 -11.45 -4.15 23.18
CA ASP A 36 -10.10 -3.88 23.70
C ASP A 36 -9.16 -3.35 22.62
N VAL A 37 -9.25 -3.91 21.40
CA VAL A 37 -8.50 -3.41 20.23
C VAL A 37 -8.95 -2.00 19.87
N GLY A 38 -10.26 -1.73 19.82
CA GLY A 38 -10.79 -0.39 19.55
C GLY A 38 -10.37 0.64 20.61
N ALA A 39 -10.43 0.28 21.91
CA ALA A 39 -10.04 1.19 22.99
C ALA A 39 -8.53 1.49 23.01
N LYS A 40 -7.68 0.51 22.67
CA LYS A 40 -6.23 0.69 22.51
C LYS A 40 -5.92 1.52 21.26
N ALA A 41 -6.58 1.24 20.14
CA ALA A 41 -6.46 2.00 18.89
C ALA A 41 -6.83 3.49 19.11
N GLY A 42 -7.91 3.78 19.83
CA GLY A 42 -8.31 5.16 20.14
C GLY A 42 -7.30 5.92 21.01
N LYS A 43 -6.65 5.27 21.98
CA LYS A 43 -5.61 5.90 22.83
C LYS A 43 -4.34 6.18 22.04
N GLU A 44 -3.85 5.21 21.27
CA GLU A 44 -2.66 5.38 20.44
C GLU A 44 -2.90 6.39 19.31
N ALA A 45 -4.12 6.44 18.73
CA ALA A 45 -4.47 7.39 17.68
C ALA A 45 -4.44 8.83 18.20
N LYS A 46 -4.87 9.04 19.45
CA LYS A 46 -4.75 10.35 20.12
C LYS A 46 -3.30 10.76 20.37
N LYS A 47 -2.43 9.82 20.77
CA LYS A 47 -0.99 10.11 20.97
C LYS A 47 -0.33 10.48 19.64
N GLU A 48 -0.61 9.71 18.61
CA GLU A 48 -0.05 9.94 17.28
C GLU A 48 -0.58 11.24 16.66
N ALA A 49 -1.87 11.53 16.80
CA ALA A 49 -2.43 12.82 16.40
C ALA A 49 -1.73 14.00 17.07
N LYS A 50 -1.48 13.93 18.40
CA LYS A 50 -0.74 14.96 19.11
C LYS A 50 0.69 15.12 18.58
N ARG A 51 1.38 14.01 18.28
CA ARG A 51 2.73 14.03 17.71
C ARG A 51 2.74 14.72 16.34
N LEU A 52 1.80 14.35 15.47
CA LEU A 52 1.65 14.93 14.14
C LEU A 52 1.30 16.43 14.21
N THR A 53 0.36 16.82 15.07
CA THR A 53 0.01 18.24 15.27
C THR A 53 1.20 19.05 15.79
N LYS A 54 1.99 18.52 16.74
CA LYS A 54 3.24 19.17 17.20
C LYS A 54 4.28 19.32 16.09
N ALA A 55 4.30 18.39 15.13
CA ALA A 55 5.17 18.44 13.96
C ALA A 55 4.62 19.31 12.80
N GLY A 56 3.54 20.06 13.05
CA GLY A 56 2.95 21.02 12.11
C GLY A 56 1.96 20.42 11.11
N TRP A 57 1.58 19.14 11.26
CA TRP A 57 0.63 18.48 10.37
C TRP A 57 -0.81 18.89 10.62
N GLN A 58 -1.53 19.10 9.53
CA GLN A 58 -2.91 19.55 9.52
C GLN A 58 -3.76 18.66 8.61
N VAL A 59 -5.01 18.45 9.00
CA VAL A 59 -6.01 17.80 8.14
C VAL A 59 -6.62 18.84 7.17
N PRO A 60 -7.12 18.43 6.00
CA PRO A 60 -7.85 19.33 5.10
C PRO A 60 -9.07 19.95 5.79
N PRO A 61 -9.46 21.19 5.45
CA PRO A 61 -10.69 21.80 5.93
C PRO A 61 -11.91 20.90 5.68
N GLY A 62 -12.82 20.81 6.66
CA GLY A 62 -14.01 19.94 6.59
C GLY A 62 -13.76 18.45 6.89
N SER A 63 -12.51 18.04 7.14
CA SER A 63 -12.20 16.66 7.53
C SER A 63 -12.51 16.40 9.01
N LEU A 64 -12.66 15.12 9.38
CA LEU A 64 -12.73 14.69 10.77
C LEU A 64 -11.45 15.11 11.54
N PRO A 65 -11.50 15.24 12.88
CA PRO A 65 -10.28 15.48 13.67
C PRO A 65 -9.21 14.41 13.42
N LEU A 66 -7.93 14.81 13.43
CA LEU A 66 -6.81 13.93 13.07
C LEU A 66 -6.80 12.59 13.84
N ALA A 67 -7.07 12.63 15.14
CA ALA A 67 -7.18 11.42 15.96
C ALA A 67 -8.26 10.45 15.45
N LYS A 68 -9.40 10.98 14.97
CA LYS A 68 -10.49 10.17 14.44
C LYS A 68 -10.16 9.60 13.07
N ILE A 69 -9.48 10.36 12.21
CA ILE A 69 -8.99 9.84 10.92
C ILE A 69 -8.00 8.70 11.14
N LEU A 70 -7.04 8.86 12.06
CA LEU A 70 -6.06 7.81 12.41
C LEU A 70 -6.75 6.56 12.95
N GLU A 71 -7.66 6.72 13.91
CA GLU A 71 -8.44 5.60 14.44
C GLU A 71 -9.20 4.87 13.32
N ASN A 72 -9.92 5.61 12.46
CA ASN A 72 -10.65 5.02 11.36
C ASN A 72 -9.72 4.29 10.37
N ALA A 73 -8.55 4.85 10.06
CA ALA A 73 -7.57 4.23 9.16
C ALA A 73 -7.04 2.92 9.75
N TRP A 74 -6.71 2.89 11.04
CA TRP A 74 -6.26 1.66 11.70
C TRP A 74 -7.37 0.62 11.77
N MET A 75 -8.59 1.03 12.12
CA MET A 75 -9.75 0.13 12.09
C MET A 75 -9.99 -0.45 10.70
N LYS A 76 -9.81 0.35 9.64
CA LYS A 76 -9.92 -0.12 8.26
C LYS A 76 -8.82 -1.13 7.90
N GLN A 77 -7.62 -0.97 8.44
CA GLN A 77 -6.49 -1.88 8.20
C GLN A 77 -6.71 -3.27 8.80
N TYR A 78 -7.47 -3.36 9.90
CA TYR A 78 -7.86 -4.63 10.52
C TYR A 78 -9.16 -5.22 9.97
N GLN A 79 -9.73 -4.65 8.90
CA GLN A 79 -10.89 -5.28 8.26
C GLN A 79 -10.45 -6.55 7.54
N GLU A 80 -11.23 -7.61 7.75
CA GLU A 80 -11.06 -8.90 7.11
C GLU A 80 -12.19 -9.16 6.11
N ASP A 81 -11.94 -10.04 5.15
CA ASP A 81 -12.96 -10.63 4.29
C ASP A 81 -13.71 -11.77 5.01
N ASP A 82 -14.66 -12.40 4.32
CA ASP A 82 -15.47 -13.50 4.89
C ASP A 82 -14.64 -14.75 5.24
N LYS A 83 -13.37 -14.80 4.82
CA LYS A 83 -12.42 -15.90 5.07
C LYS A 83 -11.40 -15.55 6.14
N GLY A 84 -11.51 -14.40 6.79
CA GLY A 84 -10.56 -13.93 7.80
C GLY A 84 -9.24 -13.41 7.21
N ASN A 85 -9.14 -13.18 5.90
CA ASN A 85 -7.95 -12.58 5.29
C ASN A 85 -8.05 -11.06 5.32
N PRO A 86 -6.92 -10.33 5.33
CA PRO A 86 -6.93 -8.87 5.23
C PRO A 86 -7.72 -8.39 4.00
N LYS A 87 -8.73 -7.55 4.22
CA LYS A 87 -9.60 -7.05 3.15
C LYS A 87 -8.92 -6.01 2.26
N TYR A 88 -7.99 -5.24 2.81
CA TYR A 88 -7.27 -4.21 2.06
C TYR A 88 -5.77 -4.40 2.12
N ILE A 89 -5.11 -4.11 1.01
CA ILE A 89 -3.71 -3.70 0.99
C ILE A 89 -3.63 -2.19 1.25
N THR A 90 -2.57 -1.78 1.95
CA THR A 90 -2.34 -0.38 2.31
C THR A 90 -0.97 0.07 1.86
N ALA A 91 -0.87 1.35 1.48
CA ALA A 91 0.41 1.98 1.22
C ALA A 91 0.36 3.45 1.61
N ASP A 92 1.51 3.96 2.02
CA ASP A 92 1.70 5.36 2.38
C ASP A 92 2.41 6.09 1.24
N GLY A 93 1.98 7.32 0.98
CA GLY A 93 2.57 8.16 -0.05
C GLY A 93 2.87 9.54 0.50
N ASN A 94 3.95 10.14 0.03
CA ASN A 94 4.34 11.50 0.36
C ASN A 94 4.66 12.31 -0.90
N GLY A 95 4.41 13.61 -0.84
CA GLY A 95 4.70 14.52 -1.95
C GLY A 95 5.05 15.90 -1.42
N ILE A 96 5.95 16.60 -2.13
CA ILE A 96 6.37 17.96 -1.81
C ILE A 96 6.34 18.78 -3.09
N ALA A 97 5.55 19.84 -3.10
CA ALA A 97 5.44 20.73 -4.25
C ALA A 97 5.16 22.18 -3.83
N GLY A 98 5.26 23.11 -4.77
CA GLY A 98 4.96 24.53 -4.51
C GLY A 98 3.50 24.81 -4.13
N ASN A 99 2.58 23.85 -4.35
CA ASN A 99 1.19 23.95 -3.91
C ASN A 99 0.64 22.59 -3.45
N LYS A 100 -0.47 22.64 -2.70
CA LYS A 100 -1.11 21.49 -2.09
C LYS A 100 -1.60 20.45 -3.09
N SER A 101 -2.22 20.86 -4.19
CA SER A 101 -2.79 19.94 -5.18
C SER A 101 -1.71 19.12 -5.88
N ALA A 102 -0.60 19.74 -6.25
CA ALA A 102 0.54 19.06 -6.84
C ALA A 102 1.22 18.10 -5.85
N ALA A 103 1.39 18.51 -4.60
CA ALA A 103 1.96 17.66 -3.55
C ALA A 103 1.04 16.46 -3.25
N GLU A 104 -0.28 16.67 -3.24
CA GLU A 104 -1.26 15.60 -3.06
C GLU A 104 -1.23 14.59 -4.22
N MET A 105 -1.20 15.07 -5.46
CA MET A 105 -1.08 14.20 -6.64
C MET A 105 0.19 13.34 -6.57
N GLN A 106 1.34 13.94 -6.26
CA GLN A 106 2.58 13.19 -6.08
C GLN A 106 2.48 12.13 -4.96
N ALA A 107 1.88 12.50 -3.83
CA ALA A 107 1.69 11.58 -2.71
C ALA A 107 0.80 10.40 -3.11
N ILE A 108 -0.30 10.64 -3.83
CA ILE A 108 -1.20 9.60 -4.32
C ILE A 108 -0.49 8.68 -5.32
N GLU A 109 0.22 9.24 -6.30
CA GLU A 109 0.93 8.42 -7.29
C GLU A 109 2.04 7.58 -6.65
N LEU A 110 2.78 8.11 -5.67
CA LEU A 110 3.76 7.33 -4.93
C LEU A 110 3.09 6.18 -4.14
N GLY A 111 1.97 6.44 -3.47
CA GLY A 111 1.20 5.42 -2.77
C GLY A 111 0.69 4.33 -3.73
N LYS A 112 0.23 4.70 -4.93
CA LYS A 112 -0.21 3.75 -5.96
C LYS A 112 0.94 2.87 -6.45
N VAL A 113 2.11 3.45 -6.71
CA VAL A 113 3.30 2.70 -7.12
C VAL A 113 3.71 1.68 -6.05
N GLN A 114 3.57 2.02 -4.77
CA GLN A 114 3.82 1.08 -3.68
C GLN A 114 2.77 -0.04 -3.63
N LEU A 115 1.48 0.29 -3.72
CA LEU A 115 0.41 -0.71 -3.81
C LEU A 115 0.65 -1.68 -4.97
N ALA A 116 0.93 -1.16 -6.16
CA ALA A 116 1.24 -1.97 -7.34
C ALA A 116 2.45 -2.86 -7.12
N GLY A 117 3.47 -2.40 -6.39
CA GLY A 117 4.61 -3.23 -5.98
C GLY A 117 4.17 -4.41 -5.11
N THR A 118 3.40 -4.15 -4.05
CA THR A 118 2.86 -5.21 -3.17
C THR A 118 1.99 -6.21 -3.94
N ILE A 119 1.13 -5.72 -4.82
CA ILE A 119 0.28 -6.58 -5.67
C ILE A 119 1.13 -7.42 -6.61
N SER A 120 2.14 -6.82 -7.26
CA SER A 120 3.06 -7.52 -8.16
C SER A 120 3.79 -8.65 -7.45
N THR A 121 4.28 -8.42 -6.22
CA THR A 121 4.91 -9.47 -5.40
C THR A 121 3.94 -10.60 -5.06
N LYS A 122 2.67 -10.29 -4.75
CA LYS A 122 1.65 -11.32 -4.49
C LYS A 122 1.36 -12.16 -5.73
N VAL A 123 1.22 -11.53 -6.90
CA VAL A 123 1.05 -12.25 -8.17
C VAL A 123 2.27 -13.09 -8.49
N ALA A 124 3.48 -12.56 -8.29
CA ALA A 124 4.72 -13.30 -8.46
C ALA A 124 4.72 -14.59 -7.65
N GLY A 125 4.39 -14.51 -6.36
CA GLY A 125 4.33 -15.68 -5.49
C GLY A 125 3.31 -16.72 -5.95
N LEU A 126 2.13 -16.30 -6.41
CA LEU A 126 1.12 -17.21 -6.96
C LEU A 126 1.60 -17.89 -8.24
N VAL A 127 2.16 -17.11 -9.16
CA VAL A 127 2.67 -17.63 -10.44
C VAL A 127 3.84 -18.57 -10.22
N SER A 128 4.82 -18.21 -9.38
CA SER A 128 5.95 -19.07 -9.04
C SER A 128 5.52 -20.40 -8.41
N ALA A 129 4.50 -20.37 -7.54
CA ALA A 129 3.95 -21.59 -6.95
C ALA A 129 3.33 -22.53 -8.00
N ASN A 130 2.70 -21.96 -9.04
CA ASN A 130 2.10 -22.74 -10.13
C ASN A 130 3.14 -23.21 -11.16
N VAL A 131 4.14 -22.38 -11.47
CA VAL A 131 5.28 -22.75 -12.34
C VAL A 131 5.97 -24.00 -11.83
N GLY A 132 6.21 -24.11 -10.52
CA GLY A 132 6.83 -25.31 -9.94
C GLY A 132 6.03 -26.60 -10.18
N ASN A 133 4.74 -26.49 -10.50
CA ASN A 133 3.84 -27.61 -10.79
C ASN A 133 3.66 -27.85 -12.30
N MET A 134 4.25 -27.02 -13.17
CA MET A 134 4.11 -27.09 -14.63
C MET A 134 5.42 -27.50 -15.30
N GLU A 135 5.34 -28.32 -16.36
CA GLU A 135 6.47 -28.52 -17.26
C GLU A 135 6.59 -27.28 -18.16
N LEU A 136 7.62 -26.46 -17.93
CA LEU A 136 7.93 -25.29 -18.73
C LEU A 136 9.04 -25.57 -19.75
N ALA A 137 8.96 -24.95 -20.92
CA ALA A 137 10.06 -24.94 -21.88
C ALA A 137 11.19 -24.00 -21.39
N ALA A 138 12.41 -24.25 -21.86
CA ALA A 138 13.57 -23.42 -21.53
C ALA A 138 13.31 -21.95 -21.95
N GLY A 139 13.48 -20.99 -21.04
CA GLY A 139 13.25 -19.56 -21.32
C GLY A 139 11.86 -19.02 -20.93
N GLU A 140 10.87 -19.89 -20.67
CA GLU A 140 9.52 -19.44 -20.30
C GLU A 140 9.49 -18.88 -18.88
N ALA A 141 10.24 -19.48 -17.94
CA ALA A 141 10.31 -19.00 -16.56
C ALA A 141 10.94 -17.59 -16.46
N GLU A 142 11.98 -17.32 -17.25
CA GLU A 142 12.59 -16.00 -17.37
C GLU A 142 11.59 -14.98 -17.94
N SER A 143 10.89 -15.36 -19.02
CA SER A 143 9.88 -14.50 -19.67
C SER A 143 8.74 -14.14 -18.71
N ILE A 144 8.27 -15.11 -17.92
CA ILE A 144 7.26 -14.90 -16.87
C ILE A 144 7.76 -13.89 -15.83
N THR A 145 8.98 -14.09 -15.34
CA THR A 145 9.61 -13.20 -14.35
C THR A 145 9.74 -11.77 -14.90
N GLU A 146 10.12 -11.63 -16.16
CA GLU A 146 10.24 -10.33 -16.83
C GLU A 146 8.88 -9.62 -16.95
N VAL A 147 7.83 -10.35 -17.35
CA VAL A 147 6.47 -9.79 -17.42
C VAL A 147 6.00 -9.28 -16.07
N ILE A 148 6.18 -10.06 -15.01
CA ILE A 148 5.77 -9.67 -13.66
C ILE A 148 6.53 -8.43 -13.21
N SER A 149 7.84 -8.36 -13.47
CA SER A 149 8.67 -7.19 -13.16
C SER A 149 8.19 -5.93 -13.88
N ASN A 150 7.81 -6.05 -15.15
CA ASN A 150 7.40 -4.91 -15.98
C ASN A 150 5.93 -4.50 -15.78
N SER A 151 5.09 -5.40 -15.27
CA SER A 151 3.65 -5.18 -15.07
C SER A 151 3.32 -4.16 -13.99
N LYS A 152 4.26 -3.84 -13.09
CA LYS A 152 4.03 -2.94 -11.95
C LYS A 152 3.43 -1.58 -12.36
N ASN A 153 3.98 -0.96 -13.40
CA ASN A 153 3.51 0.36 -13.83
C ASN A 153 2.12 0.28 -14.48
N ILE A 154 1.85 -0.78 -15.23
CA ILE A 154 0.55 -1.02 -15.88
C ILE A 154 -0.51 -1.29 -14.80
N ILE A 155 -0.19 -2.12 -13.80
CA ILE A 155 -1.07 -2.35 -12.64
C ILE A 155 -1.41 -1.02 -11.95
N ALA A 156 -0.41 -0.17 -11.70
CA ALA A 156 -0.64 1.13 -11.06
C ALA A 156 -1.55 2.06 -11.90
N GLN A 157 -1.49 1.97 -13.23
CA GLN A 157 -2.36 2.71 -14.15
C GLN A 157 -3.79 2.18 -14.12
N GLU A 158 -3.97 0.86 -14.23
CA GLU A 158 -5.28 0.19 -14.22
C GLU A 158 -6.04 0.35 -12.88
N MET A 159 -5.33 0.55 -11.77
CA MET A 159 -5.95 0.87 -10.47
C MET A 159 -6.72 2.21 -10.47
N GLY A 160 -6.47 3.09 -11.45
CA GLY A 160 -7.14 4.38 -11.57
C GLY A 160 -6.81 5.35 -10.42
N TYR A 161 -7.72 6.30 -10.17
CA TYR A 161 -7.60 7.21 -9.03
C TYR A 161 -8.04 6.51 -7.74
N ILE A 162 -7.21 6.58 -6.70
CA ILE A 162 -7.52 6.04 -5.38
C ILE A 162 -7.68 7.20 -4.41
N ASN A 163 -8.89 7.38 -3.88
CA ASN A 163 -9.15 8.41 -2.90
C ASN A 163 -8.44 8.07 -1.56
N PRO A 164 -7.57 8.95 -1.04
CA PRO A 164 -6.90 8.71 0.23
C PRO A 164 -7.89 8.59 1.40
N PHE A 165 -7.70 7.56 2.23
CA PHE A 165 -8.50 7.40 3.44
C PHE A 165 -7.96 8.25 4.60
N PHE A 166 -6.65 8.52 4.58
CA PHE A 166 -5.97 9.45 5.47
C PHE A 166 -5.18 10.44 4.62
N LYS A 167 -5.29 11.72 4.96
CA LYS A 167 -4.59 12.81 4.28
C LYS A 167 -4.23 13.90 5.28
N ILE A 168 -2.95 14.26 5.33
CA ILE A 168 -2.44 15.38 6.12
C ILE A 168 -1.49 16.21 5.28
N HIS A 169 -1.33 17.48 5.64
CA HIS A 169 -0.43 18.40 4.96
C HIS A 169 0.23 19.36 5.95
N ARG A 170 1.36 19.93 5.55
CA ARG A 170 2.01 21.04 6.25
C ARG A 170 2.75 21.94 5.26
N VAL A 171 3.02 23.17 5.66
CA VAL A 171 3.91 24.07 4.93
C VAL A 171 5.33 23.86 5.45
N THR A 172 6.28 23.67 4.54
CA THR A 172 7.70 23.48 4.86
C THR A 172 8.39 24.84 5.04
N ALA A 173 9.60 24.85 5.62
CA ALA A 173 10.35 26.08 5.90
C ALA A 173 10.65 26.92 4.64
N ASN A 174 10.72 26.29 3.46
CA ASN A 174 10.93 26.97 2.18
C ASN A 174 9.62 27.36 1.47
N GLY A 175 8.47 27.30 2.15
CA GLY A 175 7.17 27.70 1.59
C GLY A 175 6.47 26.66 0.71
N ASN A 176 7.09 25.50 0.47
CA ASN A 176 6.43 24.40 -0.23
C ASN A 176 5.36 23.74 0.66
N THR A 177 4.47 22.98 0.03
CA THR A 177 3.51 22.12 0.74
C THR A 177 4.01 20.68 0.70
N GLU A 178 4.08 20.05 1.86
CA GLU A 178 4.26 18.60 2.01
C GLU A 178 2.89 17.96 2.30
N VAL A 179 2.57 16.88 1.61
CA VAL A 179 1.36 16.07 1.81
C VAL A 179 1.75 14.63 2.10
N GLN A 180 1.07 14.01 3.06
CA GLN A 180 1.12 12.56 3.29
C GLN A 180 -0.27 11.97 3.15
N VAL A 181 -0.34 10.82 2.49
CA VAL A 181 -1.58 10.06 2.26
C VAL A 181 -1.40 8.62 2.69
N ARG A 182 -2.49 7.97 3.12
CA ARG A 182 -2.60 6.51 3.19
C ARG A 182 -3.71 6.04 2.27
N LEU A 183 -3.34 5.15 1.36
CA LEU A 183 -4.24 4.52 0.42
C LEU A 183 -4.66 3.15 0.97
N PHE A 184 -5.91 2.79 0.69
CA PHE A 184 -6.46 1.47 0.94
C PHE A 184 -7.01 0.97 -0.38
N TYR A 185 -6.69 -0.26 -0.74
CA TYR A 185 -7.19 -0.89 -1.96
C TYR A 185 -7.63 -2.31 -1.65
N ASP A 186 -8.79 -2.69 -2.15
CA ASP A 186 -9.39 -4.00 -1.86
C ASP A 186 -8.52 -5.12 -2.43
N VAL A 187 -8.23 -6.15 -1.63
CA VAL A 187 -7.33 -7.22 -2.04
C VAL A 187 -7.91 -8.00 -3.22
N ALA A 188 -9.19 -8.34 -3.20
CA ALA A 188 -9.81 -9.12 -4.27
C ALA A 188 -9.78 -8.35 -5.60
N GLN A 189 -10.18 -7.07 -5.57
CA GLN A 189 -10.10 -6.19 -6.74
C GLN A 189 -8.65 -6.04 -7.24
N SER A 190 -7.69 -5.89 -6.34
CA SER A 190 -6.28 -5.74 -6.68
C SER A 190 -5.72 -6.95 -7.42
N MET A 191 -6.10 -8.14 -6.98
CA MET A 191 -5.67 -9.40 -7.58
C MET A 191 -6.33 -9.62 -8.93
N GLU A 192 -7.60 -9.21 -9.10
CA GLU A 192 -8.29 -9.28 -10.38
C GLU A 192 -7.60 -8.41 -11.44
N ILE A 193 -7.31 -7.15 -11.11
CA ILE A 193 -6.62 -6.21 -12.01
C ILE A 193 -5.25 -6.74 -12.39
N ALA A 194 -4.45 -7.15 -11.40
CA ALA A 194 -3.10 -7.60 -11.68
C ALA A 194 -3.05 -8.92 -12.45
N LYS A 195 -3.99 -9.85 -12.20
CA LYS A 195 -4.14 -11.04 -13.03
C LYS A 195 -4.50 -10.69 -14.47
N LYS A 196 -5.44 -9.77 -14.70
CA LYS A 196 -5.78 -9.32 -16.07
C LYS A 196 -4.59 -8.70 -16.80
N VAL A 197 -3.82 -7.84 -16.12
CA VAL A 197 -2.62 -7.22 -16.69
C VAL A 197 -1.57 -8.27 -17.05
N VAL A 198 -1.19 -9.13 -16.09
CA VAL A 198 -0.16 -10.15 -16.30
C VAL A 198 -0.59 -11.16 -17.36
N GLN A 199 -1.86 -11.57 -17.39
CA GLN A 199 -2.37 -12.49 -18.42
C GLN A 199 -2.22 -11.91 -19.82
N LYS A 200 -2.55 -10.62 -20.00
CA LYS A 200 -2.42 -9.92 -21.27
C LYS A 200 -0.95 -9.86 -21.72
N GLU A 201 -0.07 -9.42 -20.83
CA GLU A 201 1.37 -9.30 -21.13
C GLU A 201 2.02 -10.67 -21.39
N LEU A 202 1.60 -11.73 -20.68
CA LEU A 202 2.07 -13.09 -20.93
C LEU A 202 1.55 -13.63 -22.26
N LYS A 203 0.33 -13.32 -22.67
CA LYS A 203 -0.20 -13.74 -23.98
C LYS A 203 0.60 -13.15 -25.13
N ASP A 204 1.08 -11.92 -24.98
CA ASP A 204 1.88 -11.25 -26.00
C ASP A 204 3.31 -11.81 -26.08
N LYS A 205 3.86 -12.33 -24.96
CA LYS A 205 5.22 -12.89 -24.89
C LYS A 205 5.31 -14.41 -25.06
N LEU A 206 4.31 -15.14 -24.57
CA LEU A 206 4.27 -16.58 -24.58
C LEU A 206 3.20 -17.02 -25.58
N ASN A 207 3.59 -17.81 -26.57
CA ASN A 207 2.66 -18.46 -27.51
C ASN A 207 1.88 -19.61 -26.84
N LYS A 208 1.38 -19.40 -25.62
CA LYS A 208 0.56 -20.36 -24.87
C LYS A 208 -0.93 -20.08 -25.10
N ASN A 209 -1.73 -21.13 -25.03
CA ASN A 209 -3.19 -20.98 -25.08
C ASN A 209 -3.72 -20.35 -23.78
N GLU A 210 -4.99 -19.93 -23.79
CA GLU A 210 -5.60 -19.24 -22.67
C GLU A 210 -5.73 -20.12 -21.41
N GLU A 211 -5.88 -21.44 -21.58
CA GLU A 211 -6.05 -22.38 -20.47
C GLU A 211 -4.74 -22.54 -19.68
N ASP A 212 -3.62 -22.65 -20.37
CA ASP A 212 -2.30 -22.76 -19.76
C ASP A 212 -1.94 -21.48 -19.00
N LEU A 213 -2.29 -20.31 -19.55
CA LEU A 213 -2.14 -19.04 -18.86
C LEU A 213 -3.02 -18.95 -17.60
N LYS A 214 -4.26 -19.45 -17.64
CA LYS A 214 -5.13 -19.49 -16.46
C LYS A 214 -4.56 -20.39 -15.36
N LYS A 215 -4.08 -21.59 -15.72
CA LYS A 215 -3.42 -22.51 -14.78
C LYS A 215 -2.21 -21.87 -14.10
N LEU A 216 -1.36 -21.22 -14.88
CA LEU A 216 -0.20 -20.49 -14.39
C LEU A 216 -0.58 -19.41 -13.34
N MET A 217 -1.75 -18.79 -13.51
CA MET A 217 -2.20 -17.66 -12.69
C MET A 217 -3.16 -18.05 -11.56
N GLY A 218 -3.46 -19.34 -11.41
CA GLY A 218 -4.41 -19.86 -10.42
C GLY A 218 -5.79 -19.23 -10.62
N MET A 219 -6.30 -19.28 -11.85
CA MET A 219 -7.61 -18.76 -12.28
C MET A 219 -8.52 -19.87 -12.75
#